data_AF-A0A8H7R0Z7-F1
#
_entry.id   AF-A0A8H7R0Z7-F1
#
_cell.length_a   1.000
_cell.length_b   1.000
_cell.length_c   1.000
_cell.angle_alpha   90.00
_cell.angle_beta   90.00
_cell.angle_gamma   90.00
#
_symmetry.space_group_name_H-M   'P 1'
#
loop_
_entity.id
_entity.type
_entity.pdbx_description
1 polymer ?
#
loop_
_entity_poly.entity_id
_entity_poly.type
_entity_poly.pdbx_seq_one_letter_code
_entity_poly.pdbx_strand_id
1 'polypeptide(L)'
;MFLRPNAILSAASRVATTQRTTMVRMAAPSLFRMYATLPREDVQTRVLDVVKSFDKVDGGKVTAESNFVKDLGLDSLDTVEVVMAIEEEFSVEIPDKDADAIHSVQQAIDYIIKRDDAH
;
A
#
# COMPACT_ATOMS: atom_id res chain seq x y z
N MET A 1 -79.48 32.89 0.18
CA MET A 1 -78.83 33.70 -0.86
C MET A 1 -77.60 34.31 -0.23
N PHE A 2 -76.42 33.94 -0.76
CA PHE A 2 -75.04 34.34 -0.46
C PHE A 2 -74.79 35.51 0.49
N LEU A 3 -73.83 35.35 1.41
CA LEU A 3 -72.72 36.32 1.64
C LEU A 3 -71.61 35.71 2.53
N ARG A 4 -70.52 35.34 1.84
CA ARG A 4 -69.07 35.39 2.15
C ARG A 4 -68.57 35.22 3.60
N PRO A 5 -67.58 34.32 3.84
CA PRO A 5 -66.84 34.28 5.09
C PRO A 5 -65.74 35.36 5.14
N ASN A 6 -65.69 36.06 6.28
CA ASN A 6 -64.58 36.87 6.78
C ASN A 6 -63.58 35.96 7.49
N ALA A 7 -62.29 36.08 7.16
CA ALA A 7 -61.20 36.07 8.14
C ALA A 7 -59.87 36.39 7.42
N ILE A 8 -59.34 37.57 7.75
CA ILE A 8 -58.00 38.04 7.42
C ILE A 8 -57.10 37.65 8.61
N LEU A 9 -55.79 37.62 8.36
CA LEU A 9 -54.65 37.50 9.27
C LEU A 9 -54.10 36.08 9.51
N SER A 10 -52.90 35.84 9.01
CA SER A 10 -51.73 35.51 9.84
C SER A 10 -50.48 35.60 8.94
N ALA A 11 -49.80 36.75 8.96
CA ALA A 11 -48.54 36.93 9.67
C ALA A 11 -47.41 36.02 9.14
N ALA A 12 -46.49 36.66 8.42
CA ALA A 12 -45.22 36.09 8.00
C ALA A 12 -44.40 35.60 9.19
N SER A 13 -43.80 34.42 9.06
CA SER A 13 -42.58 34.09 9.79
C SER A 13 -41.61 33.42 8.84
N ARG A 14 -40.60 34.19 8.42
CA ARG A 14 -39.42 33.67 7.74
C ARG A 14 -38.53 33.06 8.81
N VAL A 15 -38.43 31.74 8.85
CA VAL A 15 -37.33 31.04 9.54
C VAL A 15 -36.47 30.40 8.46
N ALA A 16 -35.33 31.06 8.23
CA ALA A 16 -34.19 30.47 7.56
C ALA A 16 -33.47 29.51 8.51
N THR A 17 -32.70 28.59 7.93
CA THR A 17 -31.49 27.93 8.48
C THR A 17 -31.61 26.42 8.73
N THR A 18 -30.59 25.75 8.20
CA THR A 18 -30.04 24.43 8.60
C THR A 18 -30.51 23.26 7.74
N GLN A 19 -29.96 23.13 6.53
CA GLN A 19 -28.81 22.27 6.20
C GLN A 19 -29.01 20.77 6.47
N ARG A 20 -29.11 20.04 5.35
CA ARG A 20 -28.60 18.70 5.09
C ARG A 20 -28.80 17.68 6.21
N THR A 21 -29.90 16.94 6.10
CA THR A 21 -30.02 15.58 6.63
C THR A 21 -28.76 14.79 6.26
N THR A 22 -28.00 14.44 7.28
CA THR A 22 -26.79 13.64 7.23
C THR A 22 -27.14 12.25 6.70
N MET A 23 -26.77 11.96 5.45
CA MET A 23 -26.68 10.57 5.01
C MET A 23 -25.58 9.91 5.84
N VAL A 24 -25.97 9.05 6.79
CA VAL A 24 -25.05 8.11 7.43
C VAL A 24 -24.65 7.11 6.35
N ARG A 25 -23.53 7.38 5.67
CA ARG A 25 -22.89 6.45 4.76
C ARG A 25 -22.37 5.29 5.61
N MET A 26 -23.17 4.22 5.69
CA MET A 26 -22.74 2.95 6.28
C MET A 26 -21.40 2.56 5.68
N ALA A 27 -20.36 2.56 6.50
CA ALA A 27 -19.06 2.02 6.14
C ALA A 27 -19.28 0.53 5.85
N ALA A 28 -19.03 0.11 4.61
CA ALA A 28 -19.00 -1.29 4.26
C ALA A 28 -17.89 -1.95 5.11
N PRO A 29 -18.17 -3.04 5.84
CA PRO A 29 -17.10 -3.80 6.46
C PRO A 29 -16.24 -4.35 5.33
N SER A 30 -14.95 -4.01 5.36
CA SER A 30 -13.93 -4.43 4.40
C SER A 30 -13.80 -5.95 4.42
N LEU A 31 -14.66 -6.65 3.67
CA LEU A 31 -14.57 -8.09 3.40
C LEU A 31 -13.51 -8.42 2.35
N PHE A 32 -12.58 -7.51 2.06
CA PHE A 32 -11.42 -7.75 1.22
C PHE A 32 -10.24 -8.22 2.08
N ARG A 33 -10.41 -9.35 2.77
CA ARG A 33 -9.28 -10.18 3.19
C ARG A 33 -9.53 -11.60 2.73
N MET A 34 -9.49 -11.79 1.42
CA MET A 34 -9.56 -13.12 0.81
C MET A 34 -8.30 -13.34 -0.01
N TYR A 35 -7.41 -14.17 0.53
CA TYR A 35 -6.37 -14.94 -0.16
C TYR A 35 -5.78 -14.28 -1.42
N ALA A 36 -5.17 -13.10 -1.28
CA ALA A 36 -4.39 -12.54 -2.37
C ALA A 36 -2.99 -13.16 -2.30
N THR A 37 -2.79 -14.27 -3.02
CA THR A 37 -1.45 -14.60 -3.51
C THR A 37 -0.96 -13.39 -4.30
N LEU A 38 0.07 -12.69 -3.79
CA LEU A 38 0.62 -11.51 -4.45
C LEU A 38 1.03 -11.90 -5.88
N PRO A 39 0.50 -11.25 -6.93
CA PRO A 39 0.96 -11.51 -8.29
C PRO A 39 2.44 -11.14 -8.38
N ARG A 40 3.20 -11.89 -9.18
CA ARG A 40 4.67 -11.75 -9.29
C ARG A 40 5.13 -10.32 -9.60
N GLU A 41 4.31 -9.59 -10.35
CA GLU A 41 4.53 -8.19 -10.71
C GLU A 41 4.49 -7.25 -9.48
N ASP A 42 3.60 -7.52 -8.51
CA ASP A 42 3.52 -6.74 -7.27
C ASP A 42 4.73 -7.01 -6.38
N VAL A 43 5.18 -8.27 -6.27
CA VAL A 43 6.39 -8.62 -5.53
C VAL A 43 7.61 -7.93 -6.14
N GLN A 44 7.76 -8.01 -7.46
CA GLN A 44 8.85 -7.35 -8.16
C GLN A 44 8.85 -5.84 -7.93
N THR A 45 7.69 -5.19 -8.02
CA THR A 45 7.57 -3.75 -7.82
C THR A 45 7.95 -3.36 -6.39
N ARG A 46 7.40 -4.05 -5.39
CA ARG A 46 7.71 -3.80 -3.97
C ARG A 46 9.20 -4.00 -3.67
N VAL A 47 9.82 -5.09 -4.12
CA VAL A 47 11.27 -5.32 -3.90
C VAL A 47 12.10 -4.22 -4.56
N LEU A 48 11.77 -3.82 -5.79
CA LEU A 48 12.47 -2.73 -6.47
C LEU A 48 12.32 -1.40 -5.71
N ASP A 49 11.14 -1.12 -5.17
CA ASP A 49 10.88 0.10 -4.41
C ASP A 49 11.66 0.10 -3.08
N VAL A 50 11.74 -1.04 -2.38
CA VAL A 50 12.61 -1.18 -1.20
C VAL A 50 14.05 -0.86 -1.57
N VAL A 51 14.62 -1.49 -2.60
CA VAL A 51 16.02 -1.28 -2.99
C VAL A 51 16.28 0.16 -3.45
N LYS A 52 15.33 0.80 -4.14
CA LYS A 52 15.42 2.22 -4.55
C LYS A 52 15.32 3.19 -3.37
N SER A 53 14.72 2.78 -2.26
CA SER A 53 14.59 3.61 -1.06
C SER A 53 15.87 3.71 -0.24
N PHE A 54 16.88 2.86 -0.52
CA PHE A 54 18.18 2.93 0.13
C PHE A 54 19.00 4.11 -0.41
N ASP A 55 19.38 5.03 0.48
CA ASP A 55 20.16 6.25 0.14
C ASP A 55 21.52 5.96 -0.53
N LYS A 56 22.07 4.76 -0.31
CA LYS A 56 23.35 4.32 -0.88
C LYS A 56 23.22 3.87 -2.35
N VAL A 57 22.01 3.71 -2.86
CA VAL A 57 21.72 3.20 -4.19
C VAL A 57 21.12 4.30 -5.07
N ASP A 58 21.60 4.40 -6.31
CA ASP A 58 20.97 5.26 -7.32
C ASP A 58 19.75 4.53 -7.90
N GLY A 59 18.55 5.00 -7.55
CA GLY A 59 17.29 4.38 -7.98
C GLY A 59 17.13 4.28 -9.51
N GLY A 60 17.86 5.07 -10.29
CA GLY A 60 17.90 4.97 -11.75
C GLY A 60 18.74 3.81 -12.30
N LYS A 61 19.63 3.23 -11.48
CA LYS A 61 20.47 2.08 -11.83
C LYS A 61 19.90 0.74 -11.35
N VAL A 62 18.91 0.78 -10.48
CA VAL A 62 18.27 -0.42 -9.95
C VAL A 62 17.44 -1.09 -11.03
N THR A 63 17.85 -2.30 -11.39
CA THR A 63 17.13 -3.18 -12.32
C THR A 63 16.87 -4.52 -11.65
N ALA A 64 15.92 -5.30 -12.14
CA ALA A 64 15.69 -6.64 -11.62
C ALA A 64 16.96 -7.51 -11.71
N GLU A 65 17.78 -7.34 -12.74
CA GLU A 65 19.00 -8.13 -12.95
C GLU A 65 20.22 -7.60 -12.18
N SER A 66 20.10 -6.43 -11.55
CA SER A 66 21.22 -5.78 -10.85
C SER A 66 21.74 -6.61 -9.67
N ASN A 67 23.06 -6.73 -9.60
CA ASN A 67 23.77 -7.33 -8.49
C ASN A 67 24.05 -6.28 -7.41
N PHE A 68 23.75 -6.61 -6.15
CA PHE A 68 23.87 -5.67 -5.04
C PHE A 68 25.30 -5.13 -4.87
N VAL A 69 26.31 -5.99 -5.01
CA VAL A 69 27.72 -5.61 -4.82
C VAL A 69 28.34 -5.07 -6.11
N LYS A 70 28.15 -5.77 -7.23
CA LYS A 70 28.86 -5.46 -8.49
C LYS A 70 28.27 -4.26 -9.23
N ASP A 71 26.95 -4.10 -9.23
CA ASP A 71 26.27 -3.07 -10.02
C ASP A 71 25.85 -1.88 -9.15
N LEU A 72 25.30 -2.17 -7.96
CA LEU A 72 24.85 -1.14 -7.02
C LEU A 72 25.96 -0.68 -6.08
N GLY A 73 27.07 -1.41 -5.99
CA GLY A 73 28.24 -1.02 -5.20
C GLY A 73 28.02 -1.10 -3.69
N LEU A 74 27.03 -1.88 -3.24
CA LEU A 74 26.75 -2.09 -1.82
C LEU A 74 27.87 -2.89 -1.16
N ASP A 75 28.20 -2.54 0.07
CA ASP A 75 29.10 -3.35 0.88
C ASP A 75 28.37 -4.58 1.46
N SER A 76 29.13 -5.50 2.08
CA SER A 76 28.55 -6.72 2.65
C SER A 76 27.62 -6.49 3.85
N LEU A 77 27.71 -5.33 4.52
CA LEU A 77 26.80 -4.94 5.60
C LEU A 77 25.50 -4.38 5.03
N ASP A 78 25.60 -3.56 3.99
CA ASP A 78 24.50 -2.97 3.26
C ASP A 78 23.63 -4.05 2.61
N THR A 79 24.23 -5.12 2.10
CA THR A 79 23.47 -6.27 1.59
C THR A 79 22.61 -6.91 2.67
N VAL A 80 23.09 -6.97 3.92
CA VAL A 80 22.32 -7.50 5.05
C VAL A 80 21.16 -6.56 5.40
N GLU A 81 21.40 -5.24 5.40
CA GLU A 81 20.35 -4.24 5.64
C GLU A 81 19.23 -4.32 4.58
N VAL A 82 19.59 -4.48 3.31
CA VAL A 82 18.62 -4.63 2.21
C VAL A 82 17.79 -5.90 2.38
N VAL A 83 18.41 -7.03 2.73
CA VAL A 83 17.69 -8.28 2.96
C VAL A 83 16.73 -8.15 4.14
N MET A 84 17.17 -7.54 5.25
CA MET A 84 16.30 -7.29 6.41
C MET A 84 15.11 -6.38 6.08
N ALA A 85 15.31 -5.36 5.24
CA ALA A 85 14.20 -4.50 4.80
C ALA A 85 13.19 -5.26 3.94
N ILE A 86 13.65 -6.20 3.10
CA ILE A 86 12.78 -7.09 2.32
C ILE A 86 12.01 -8.05 3.24
N GLU A 87 12.67 -8.60 4.26
CA GLU A 87 12.01 -9.44 5.27
C GLU A 87 10.87 -8.70 5.98
N GLU A 88 11.13 -7.47 6.43
CA GLU A 88 10.13 -6.64 7.10
C GLU A 88 8.96 -6.29 6.16
N GLU A 89 9.25 -5.91 4.91
CA GLU A 89 8.25 -5.52 3.90
C GLU A 89 7.26 -6.66 3.60
N PHE A 90 7.75 -7.90 3.50
CA PHE A 90 6.92 -9.07 3.18
C PHE A 90 6.52 -9.89 4.42
N SER A 91 6.96 -9.47 5.62
CA SER A 91 6.76 -10.18 6.88
C SER A 91 7.21 -11.65 6.82
N VAL A 92 8.38 -11.89 6.22
CA VAL A 92 8.98 -13.22 6.06
C VAL A 92 10.28 -13.33 6.85
N GLU A 93 10.69 -14.56 7.15
CA GLU A 93 12.01 -14.85 7.74
C GLU A 93 12.89 -15.59 6.72
N ILE A 94 14.01 -14.96 6.31
CA ILE A 94 15.01 -15.54 5.42
C ILE A 94 16.19 -16.00 6.30
N PRO A 95 16.49 -17.31 6.36
CA PRO A 95 17.62 -17.77 7.15
C PRO A 95 18.93 -17.26 6.55
N ASP A 96 19.92 -16.95 7.39
CA ASP A 96 21.22 -16.39 6.98
C ASP A 96 21.87 -17.13 5.80
N LYS A 97 21.73 -18.46 5.77
CA LYS A 97 22.29 -19.30 4.68
C LYS A 97 21.69 -19.00 3.30
N ASP A 98 20.41 -18.65 3.27
CA ASP A 98 19.70 -18.32 2.05
C ASP A 98 19.92 -16.83 1.71
N ALA A 99 19.97 -15.95 2.73
CA ALA A 99 20.34 -14.55 2.58
C ALA A 99 21.74 -14.38 1.94
N ASP A 100 22.72 -15.16 2.40
CA ASP A 100 24.08 -15.21 1.84
C ASP A 100 24.12 -15.65 0.37
N ALA A 101 23.12 -16.42 -0.09
CA ALA A 101 23.02 -16.87 -1.48
C ALA A 101 22.32 -15.86 -2.40
N ILE A 102 21.68 -14.83 -1.83
CA ILE A 102 20.98 -13.77 -2.56
C ILE A 102 21.99 -12.65 -2.87
N HIS A 103 22.38 -12.56 -4.13
CA HIS A 103 23.33 -11.57 -4.62
C HIS A 103 22.73 -10.57 -5.62
N SER A 104 21.54 -10.83 -6.13
CA SER A 104 20.84 -9.94 -7.06
C SER A 104 19.38 -9.72 -6.67
N VAL A 105 18.82 -8.61 -7.18
CA VAL A 105 17.42 -8.25 -6.97
C VAL A 105 16.48 -9.34 -7.49
N GLN A 106 16.78 -9.93 -8.65
CA GLN A 106 16.00 -11.02 -9.22
C GLN A 106 15.99 -12.25 -8.31
N GLN A 107 17.12 -12.59 -7.69
CA GLN A 107 17.17 -13.72 -6.76
C GLN A 107 16.32 -13.47 -5.51
N ALA A 108 16.30 -12.24 -4.99
CA ALA A 108 15.41 -11.86 -3.89
C ALA A 108 13.94 -11.99 -4.31
N ILE A 109 13.57 -11.48 -5.48
CA ILE A 109 12.20 -11.59 -6.03
C ILE A 109 11.79 -13.05 -6.18
N ASP A 110 12.63 -13.88 -6.80
CA ASP A 110 12.37 -15.30 -7.01
C ASP A 110 12.23 -16.05 -5.68
N TYR A 111 13.03 -15.67 -4.68
CA TYR A 111 12.95 -16.24 -3.34
C TYR A 111 11.62 -15.92 -2.66
N ILE A 112 11.18 -14.66 -2.71
CA ILE A 112 9.90 -14.22 -2.14
C ILE A 112 8.72 -14.85 -2.88
N ILE A 113 8.75 -14.93 -4.22
CA ILE A 113 7.69 -15.56 -5.02
C ILE A 113 7.54 -17.05 -4.72
N LYS A 114 8.64 -17.73 -4.40
CA LYS A 114 8.62 -19.16 -4.06
C LYS A 114 7.99 -19.43 -2.69
N ARG A 115 7.85 -18.40 -1.84
CA ARG A 115 7.29 -18.50 -0.51
C ARG A 115 5.81 -18.17 -0.51
N ASP A 116 5.01 -19.12 -0.03
CA ASP A 116 3.54 -18.98 0.08
C ASP A 116 3.12 -18.14 1.31
N ASP A 117 4.06 -17.86 2.21
CA ASP A 117 3.93 -17.10 3.47
C ASP A 117 4.16 -15.59 3.31
N ALA A 118 4.59 -15.12 2.13
CA ALA A 118 4.78 -13.70 1.85
C ALA A 118 3.42 -12.98 1.72
N HIS A 119 3.23 -11.88 2.46
CA HIS A 119 1.95 -11.15 2.54
C HIS A 119 2.06 -9.63 2.36
#